data_AF-J5H5V0-F1
#
_entry.id   AF-J5H5V0-F1
#
_cell.length_a   1.000
_cell.length_b   1.000
_cell.length_c   1.000
_cell.angle_alpha   90.00
_cell.angle_beta   90.00
_cell.angle_gamma   90.00
#
_symmetry.space_group_name_H-M   'P 1'
#
loop_
_entity.id
_entity.type
_entity.pdbx_description
1 polymer ?
#
loop_
_entity_poly.entity_id
_entity_poly.type
_entity_poly.pdbx_seq_one_letter_code
_entity_poly.pdbx_strand_id
1 'polypeptide(L)'
;MKGKKNFILKLAIYSLLIMALSLVSNYHVFAAKTPVIYINGNKINTKTDPVILKGTTYVPLRDISENMGCTVTWDSKTATVKIVENSTKKTILIEKNSYTVNEKKTDLNPGTMNKNGVTLVPLRVIGESLDCDVKWDAKEPSITISKASASNPKTTSEPSAKYKTVEVANAKEFLENIKSNTRIVLTGKTYNLTEVLNVTNPSIKMTHEYDGVEYVITNVNNLIIEPKNGVSATILIEPRYSNVLPFENCKNITIKGITAGHTTEKGYCVGGVINLVDTSDVTIENCKLYGCGTYGIICDKASNVTALNTEIYDCTYGLVDFSNSKNMNLKSCILRDSEQFSMFSIYNCENVKISDSKISGNKSDEMFSFISSTESSNVIFENCNFSNNSYKNFKNGNVEFVNCNV
;
A
#
# COMPACT_ATOMS: atom_id res chain seq x y z
N MET A 1 -25.23 -12.16 83.22
CA MET A 1 -25.41 -11.05 82.25
C MET A 1 -24.12 -10.53 81.59
N LYS A 2 -22.91 -10.69 82.16
CA LYS A 2 -21.65 -10.16 81.56
C LYS A 2 -21.20 -10.86 80.25
N GLY A 3 -21.41 -12.17 80.12
CA GLY A 3 -21.00 -12.92 78.91
C GLY A 3 -21.77 -12.56 77.63
N LYS A 4 -23.09 -12.32 77.72
CA LYS A 4 -23.93 -11.91 76.58
C LYS A 4 -23.55 -10.51 76.06
N LYS A 5 -23.18 -9.57 76.93
CA LYS A 5 -22.73 -8.23 76.52
C LYS A 5 -21.43 -8.30 75.71
N ASN A 6 -20.47 -9.13 76.11
CA ASN A 6 -19.20 -9.27 75.39
C ASN A 6 -19.37 -9.97 74.02
N PHE A 7 -20.33 -10.88 73.91
CA PHE A 7 -20.63 -11.53 72.63
C PHE A 7 -21.31 -10.57 71.65
N ILE A 8 -22.29 -9.78 72.12
CA ILE A 8 -22.99 -8.79 71.29
C ILE A 8 -22.03 -7.65 70.87
N LEU A 9 -21.14 -7.21 71.76
CA LEU A 9 -20.14 -6.18 71.45
C LEU A 9 -19.14 -6.65 70.38
N LYS A 10 -18.71 -7.91 70.44
CA LYS A 10 -17.84 -8.50 69.40
C LYS A 10 -18.58 -8.61 68.07
N LEU A 11 -19.84 -9.03 68.06
CA LEU A 11 -20.65 -9.09 66.84
C LEU A 11 -20.82 -7.71 66.20
N ALA A 12 -21.05 -6.67 67.00
CA ALA A 12 -21.18 -5.29 66.52
C ALA A 12 -19.86 -4.74 65.94
N ILE A 13 -18.72 -5.11 66.52
CA ILE A 13 -17.39 -4.75 65.99
C ILE A 13 -17.13 -5.48 64.67
N TYR A 14 -17.44 -6.77 64.57
CA TYR A 14 -17.30 -7.52 63.32
C TYR A 14 -18.25 -7.02 62.23
N SER A 15 -19.48 -6.62 62.58
CA SER A 15 -20.41 -6.04 61.61
C SER A 15 -19.97 -4.65 61.14
N LEU A 16 -19.40 -3.82 62.02
CA LEU A 16 -18.80 -2.53 61.62
C LEU A 16 -17.55 -2.74 60.74
N LEU A 17 -16.75 -3.76 61.02
CA LEU A 17 -15.55 -4.06 60.22
C LEU A 17 -15.93 -4.55 58.81
N ILE A 18 -16.98 -5.37 58.70
CA ILE A 18 -17.50 -5.87 57.42
C ILE A 18 -18.19 -4.75 56.63
N MET A 19 -18.86 -3.82 57.31
CA MET A 19 -19.49 -2.64 56.70
C MET A 19 -18.46 -1.57 56.27
N ALA A 20 -17.32 -1.48 56.94
CA ALA A 20 -16.18 -0.66 56.50
C ALA A 20 -15.44 -1.31 55.30
N LEU A 21 -15.40 -2.65 55.23
CA LEU A 21 -14.82 -3.38 54.10
C LEU A 21 -15.72 -3.37 52.85
N SER A 22 -17.03 -3.17 52.99
CA SER A 22 -17.95 -3.03 51.85
C SER A 22 -18.03 -1.61 51.27
N LEU A 23 -17.41 -0.62 51.92
CA LEU A 23 -17.32 0.77 51.44
C LEU A 23 -16.07 1.06 50.59
N VAL A 24 -15.18 0.10 50.37
CA VAL A 24 -14.25 0.13 49.22
C VAL A 24 -14.96 -0.37 47.96
N SER A 25 -16.07 0.28 47.62
CA SER A 25 -16.77 0.07 46.37
C SER A 25 -15.88 0.50 45.21
N ASN A 26 -15.45 -0.47 44.40
CA ASN A 26 -15.05 -0.38 43.00
C ASN A 26 -14.72 1.04 42.50
N TYR A 27 -13.57 1.57 42.88
CA TYR A 27 -12.85 2.39 41.91
C TYR A 27 -12.33 1.42 40.86
N HIS A 28 -13.17 1.12 39.86
CA HIS A 28 -12.64 0.80 38.56
C HIS A 28 -11.89 2.04 38.11
N VAL A 29 -10.61 2.11 38.43
CA VAL A 29 -9.67 2.87 37.62
C VAL A 29 -9.69 2.17 36.27
N PHE A 30 -10.65 2.55 35.43
CA PHE A 30 -10.57 2.25 34.01
C PHE A 30 -9.31 2.97 33.56
N ALA A 31 -8.20 2.24 33.47
CA ALA A 31 -7.06 2.71 32.73
C ALA A 31 -7.58 3.05 31.34
N ALA A 32 -7.61 4.35 31.01
CA ALA A 32 -8.05 4.79 29.71
C ALA A 32 -7.18 4.07 28.67
N LYS A 33 -7.84 3.32 27.79
CA LYS A 33 -7.14 2.55 26.75
C LYS A 33 -6.31 3.52 25.92
N THR A 34 -5.00 3.31 25.89
CA THR A 34 -4.09 4.13 25.11
C THR A 34 -4.51 4.09 23.64
N PRO A 35 -4.65 5.25 22.96
CA PRO A 35 -5.08 5.25 21.59
C PRO A 35 -4.06 4.61 20.66
N VAL A 36 -4.54 3.77 19.74
CA VAL A 36 -3.69 3.14 18.72
C VAL A 36 -3.64 4.05 17.48
N ILE A 37 -2.45 4.31 16.94
CA ILE A 37 -2.31 5.11 15.72
C ILE A 37 -2.14 4.19 14.51
N TYR A 38 -2.95 4.45 13.48
CA TYR A 38 -2.85 3.86 12.15
C TYR A 38 -2.49 4.96 11.15
N ILE A 39 -1.47 4.72 10.32
CA ILE A 39 -1.09 5.62 9.21
C ILE A 39 -1.15 4.84 7.92
N ASN A 40 -2.01 5.28 6.99
CA ASN A 40 -2.30 4.61 5.71
C ASN A 40 -2.64 3.12 5.92
N GLY A 41 -3.52 2.84 6.88
CA GLY A 41 -3.98 1.48 7.22
C GLY A 41 -3.02 0.67 8.11
N ASN A 42 -1.77 1.11 8.28
CA ASN A 42 -0.78 0.39 9.07
C ASN A 42 -0.70 0.92 10.50
N LYS A 43 -0.86 0.04 11.51
CA LYS A 43 -0.60 0.37 12.91
C LYS A 43 0.87 0.79 13.07
N ILE A 44 1.13 1.91 13.73
CA ILE A 44 2.49 2.36 14.05
C ILE A 44 2.76 2.19 15.55
N ASN A 45 4.02 1.92 15.87
CA ASN A 45 4.51 1.99 17.24
C ASN A 45 5.12 3.38 17.46
N THR A 46 4.74 4.02 18.54
CA THR A 46 5.26 5.33 18.93
C THR A 46 6.15 5.21 20.15
N LYS A 47 7.22 5.99 20.22
CA LYS A 47 8.10 5.98 21.40
C LYS A 47 7.40 6.55 22.64
N THR A 48 6.43 7.43 22.43
CA THR A 48 5.59 7.99 23.48
C THR A 48 4.14 7.93 23.05
N ASP A 49 3.33 7.27 23.87
CA ASP A 49 1.91 7.07 23.63
C ASP A 49 1.13 8.38 23.47
N PRO A 50 0.06 8.40 22.63
CA PRO A 50 -0.88 9.50 22.58
C PRO A 50 -1.49 9.79 23.94
N VAL A 51 -1.77 11.07 24.20
CA VAL A 51 -2.32 11.54 25.47
C VAL A 51 -3.60 12.32 25.21
N ILE A 52 -4.69 11.92 25.85
CA ILE A 52 -5.91 12.73 25.86
C ILE A 52 -5.86 13.62 27.10
N LEU A 53 -5.79 14.93 26.90
CA LEU A 53 -5.76 15.91 27.99
C LEU A 53 -6.83 16.96 27.76
N LYS A 54 -7.76 17.09 28.70
CA LYS A 54 -8.88 18.05 28.66
C LYS A 54 -9.63 18.04 27.31
N GLY A 55 -9.92 16.85 26.80
CA GLY A 55 -10.64 16.65 25.53
C GLY A 55 -9.81 16.85 24.26
N THR A 56 -8.52 17.18 24.37
CA THR A 56 -7.60 17.26 23.23
C THR A 56 -6.72 16.02 23.16
N THR A 57 -6.69 15.35 22.01
CA THR A 57 -5.77 14.24 21.73
C THR A 57 -4.44 14.78 21.25
N TYR A 58 -3.38 14.52 22.02
CA TYR A 58 -2.00 14.85 21.70
C TYR A 58 -1.28 13.63 21.14
N VAL A 59 -0.51 13.83 20.09
CA VAL A 59 0.18 12.76 19.37
C VAL A 59 1.65 13.09 19.12
N PRO A 60 2.54 12.08 19.07
CA PRO A 60 3.96 12.28 18.85
C PRO A 60 4.23 12.77 17.43
N LEU A 61 4.63 14.04 17.33
CA LEU A 61 4.78 14.74 16.06
C LEU A 61 5.81 14.06 15.15
N ARG A 62 6.96 13.70 15.72
CA ARG A 62 8.07 13.09 14.98
C ARG A 62 7.67 11.72 14.41
N ASP A 63 7.20 10.83 15.28
CA ASP A 63 6.84 9.46 14.90
C ASP A 63 5.83 9.44 13.75
N ILE A 64 4.81 10.31 13.83
CA ILE A 64 3.79 10.44 12.79
C ILE A 64 4.38 11.02 11.50
N SER A 65 5.10 12.15 11.60
CA SER A 65 5.62 12.86 10.42
C SER A 65 6.65 12.01 9.65
N GLU A 66 7.54 11.30 10.36
CA GLU A 66 8.52 10.39 9.75
C GLU A 66 7.84 9.18 9.09
N ASN A 67 6.79 8.61 9.71
CA ASN A 67 5.98 7.56 9.09
C ASN A 67 5.15 8.04 7.88
N MET A 68 4.97 9.36 7.74
CA MET A 68 4.37 10.01 6.58
C MET A 68 5.41 10.45 5.54
N GLY A 69 6.66 10.01 5.66
CA GLY A 69 7.71 10.30 4.69
C GLY A 69 8.34 11.69 4.82
N CYS A 70 8.20 12.35 5.98
CA CYS A 70 8.85 13.63 6.25
C CYS A 70 10.16 13.47 7.03
N THR A 71 11.08 14.42 6.86
CA THR A 71 12.26 14.56 7.71
C THR A 71 11.99 15.58 8.82
N VAL A 72 12.31 15.22 10.07
CA VAL A 72 12.04 16.05 11.25
C VAL A 72 13.34 16.45 11.94
N THR A 73 13.58 17.76 12.05
CA THR A 73 14.75 18.35 12.70
C THR A 73 14.34 19.29 13.82
N TRP A 74 15.20 19.45 14.81
CA TRP A 74 15.00 20.36 15.94
C TRP A 74 16.03 21.49 15.88
N ASP A 75 15.56 22.72 15.90
CA ASP A 75 16.42 23.89 16.09
C ASP A 75 16.36 24.31 17.58
N SER A 76 17.49 24.13 18.27
CA SER A 76 17.61 24.48 19.69
C SER A 76 17.72 25.98 19.94
N LYS A 77 18.12 26.78 18.95
CA LYS A 77 18.24 28.24 19.09
C LYS A 77 16.88 28.90 19.08
N THR A 78 15.98 28.42 18.21
CA THR A 78 14.63 28.99 18.06
C THR A 78 13.55 28.16 18.75
N ALA A 79 13.92 27.01 19.35
CA ALA A 79 12.99 26.05 19.94
C ALA A 79 11.87 25.63 18.96
N THR A 80 12.27 25.30 17.73
CA THR A 80 11.36 25.00 16.62
C THR A 80 11.59 23.59 16.09
N VAL A 81 10.50 22.85 15.84
CA VAL A 81 10.57 21.62 15.05
C VAL A 81 10.39 21.99 13.58
N LYS A 82 11.37 21.66 12.74
CA LYS A 82 11.27 21.81 11.29
C LYS A 82 10.98 20.45 10.66
N ILE A 83 9.87 20.38 9.92
CA ILE A 83 9.43 19.21 9.18
C ILE A 83 9.56 19.52 7.69
N VAL A 84 10.17 18.62 6.94
CA VAL A 84 10.30 18.73 5.47
C VAL A 84 9.66 17.50 4.85
N GLU A 85 8.62 17.70 4.05
CA GLU A 85 8.02 16.62 3.27
C GLU A 85 8.95 16.26 2.11
N ASN A 86 9.37 14.99 2.02
CA ASN A 86 10.44 14.62 1.09
C ASN A 86 10.02 14.66 -0.37
N SER A 87 8.75 14.38 -0.67
CA SER A 87 8.16 14.35 -2.01
C SER A 87 7.92 15.74 -2.59
N THR A 88 7.31 16.65 -1.81
CA THR A 88 6.93 18.00 -2.25
C THR A 88 7.95 19.08 -1.89
N LYS A 89 8.93 18.76 -1.03
CA LYS A 89 9.83 19.72 -0.37
C LYS A 89 9.11 20.79 0.47
N LYS A 90 7.82 20.60 0.77
CA LYS A 90 7.04 21.45 1.67
C LYS A 90 7.72 21.52 3.03
N THR A 91 7.96 22.74 3.53
CA THR A 91 8.55 22.98 4.84
C THR A 91 7.50 23.48 5.81
N ILE A 92 7.49 22.88 7.00
CA ILE A 92 6.58 23.21 8.10
C ILE A 92 7.42 23.49 9.34
N LEU A 93 7.10 24.59 10.03
CA LEU A 93 7.75 24.96 11.28
C LEU A 93 6.73 24.89 12.41
N ILE A 94 7.01 24.08 13.44
CA ILE A 94 6.18 23.97 14.64
C ILE A 94 6.90 24.63 15.81
N GLU A 95 6.26 25.64 16.39
CA GLU A 95 6.67 26.35 17.61
C GLU A 95 5.73 25.98 18.76
N LYS A 96 6.02 26.44 19.99
CA LYS A 96 5.24 26.08 21.17
C LYS A 96 3.74 26.38 21.04
N ASN A 97 3.37 27.53 20.46
CA ASN A 97 1.99 28.02 20.38
C ASN A 97 1.60 28.42 18.95
N SER A 98 2.33 27.96 17.93
CA SER A 98 2.05 28.30 16.54
C SER A 98 2.69 27.29 15.59
N TYR A 99 2.19 27.24 14.36
CA TYR A 99 2.86 26.53 13.28
C TYR A 99 2.82 27.35 11.99
N THR A 100 3.79 27.14 11.09
CA THR A 100 3.88 27.85 9.80
C THR A 100 3.93 26.84 8.66
N VAL A 101 3.10 27.03 7.64
CA VAL A 101 3.04 26.22 6.42
C VAL A 101 3.08 27.16 5.21
N ASN A 102 4.03 26.96 4.29
CA ASN A 102 4.17 27.81 3.09
C ASN A 102 4.07 29.31 3.43
N GLU A 103 4.83 29.74 4.44
CA GLU A 103 4.91 31.13 4.93
C GLU A 103 3.68 31.66 5.68
N LYS A 104 2.57 30.91 5.73
CA LYS A 104 1.39 31.27 6.53
C LYS A 104 1.52 30.74 7.95
N LYS A 105 1.59 31.65 8.94
CA LYS A 105 1.61 31.32 10.37
C LYS A 105 0.18 31.18 10.92
N THR A 106 -0.05 30.14 11.70
CA THR A 106 -1.32 29.82 12.36
C THR A 106 -1.09 29.62 13.86
N ASP A 107 -1.95 30.20 14.70
CA ASP A 107 -1.88 30.04 16.15
C ASP A 107 -2.34 28.64 16.59
N LEU A 108 -1.65 28.10 17.59
CA LEU A 108 -1.89 26.77 18.15
C LEU A 108 -2.33 26.89 19.62
N ASN A 109 -3.64 26.77 19.84
CA ASN A 109 -4.25 26.70 21.17
C ASN A 109 -5.18 25.48 21.30
N PRO A 110 -4.91 24.51 22.18
CA PRO A 110 -3.74 24.46 23.07
C PRO A 110 -2.43 24.22 22.29
N GLY A 111 -1.32 24.70 22.85
CA GLY A 111 0.03 24.60 22.27
C GLY A 111 0.58 23.16 22.23
N THR A 112 1.83 23.02 21.77
CA THR A 112 2.58 21.76 21.88
C THR A 112 2.89 21.42 23.33
N MET A 113 3.12 20.14 23.62
CA MET A 113 3.62 19.67 24.91
C MET A 113 4.87 18.82 24.73
N ASN A 114 5.77 18.84 25.71
CA ASN A 114 6.89 17.91 25.77
C ASN A 114 6.57 16.82 26.80
N LYS A 115 6.70 15.56 26.42
CA LYS A 115 6.59 14.41 27.33
C LYS A 115 7.81 13.52 27.10
N ASN A 116 8.67 13.41 28.12
CA ASN A 116 9.88 12.59 28.09
C ASN A 116 10.81 12.87 26.89
N GLY A 117 10.96 14.13 26.50
CA GLY A 117 11.79 14.52 25.35
C GLY A 117 11.11 14.35 23.99
N VAL A 118 9.84 13.94 23.95
CA VAL A 118 9.03 13.87 22.72
C VAL A 118 8.07 15.05 22.67
N THR A 119 8.11 15.79 21.57
CA THR A 119 7.14 16.85 21.26
C THR A 119 5.82 16.22 20.81
N LEU A 120 4.76 16.41 21.59
CA LEU A 120 3.40 16.06 21.22
C LEU A 120 2.63 17.30 20.75
N VAL A 121 1.80 17.13 19.73
CA VAL A 121 0.95 18.19 19.18
C VAL A 121 -0.52 17.78 19.24
N PRO A 122 -1.47 18.71 19.29
CA PRO A 122 -2.87 18.40 19.05
C PRO A 122 -3.04 17.71 17.70
N LEU A 123 -3.81 16.63 17.67
CA LEU A 123 -4.00 15.77 16.50
C LEU A 123 -4.40 16.56 15.23
N ARG A 124 -5.20 17.62 15.36
CA ARG A 124 -5.60 18.48 14.23
C ARG A 124 -4.41 19.09 13.49
N VAL A 125 -3.31 19.39 14.19
CA VAL A 125 -2.11 19.98 13.60
C VAL A 125 -1.49 19.05 12.56
N ILE A 126 -1.56 17.74 12.79
CA ILE A 126 -1.11 16.75 11.82
C ILE A 126 -1.91 16.91 10.53
N GLY A 127 -3.25 16.90 10.62
CA GLY A 127 -4.12 17.06 9.46
C GLY A 127 -3.93 18.38 8.71
N GLU A 128 -3.91 19.49 9.44
CA GLU A 128 -3.80 20.84 8.89
C GLU A 128 -2.41 21.14 8.30
N SER A 129 -1.34 20.69 8.95
CA SER A 129 0.02 21.01 8.49
C SER A 129 0.53 20.06 7.41
N LEU A 130 0.19 18.77 7.51
CA LEU A 130 0.62 17.74 6.58
C LEU A 130 -0.40 17.45 5.48
N ASP A 131 -1.47 18.23 5.33
CA ASP A 131 -2.52 18.04 4.32
C ASP A 131 -3.03 16.58 4.27
N CYS A 132 -3.42 16.03 5.42
CA CYS A 132 -3.89 14.65 5.52
C CYS A 132 -5.22 14.54 6.26
N ASP A 133 -5.98 13.49 5.95
CA ASP A 133 -7.18 13.15 6.69
C ASP A 133 -6.83 12.51 8.01
N VAL A 134 -7.56 12.93 9.05
CA VAL A 134 -7.39 12.39 10.40
C VAL A 134 -8.76 12.05 10.98
N LYS A 135 -8.90 10.81 11.43
CA LYS A 135 -10.12 10.27 12.05
C LYS A 135 -9.81 9.77 13.46
N TRP A 136 -10.72 10.07 14.38
CA TRP A 136 -10.70 9.57 15.75
C TRP A 136 -11.89 8.63 15.97
N ASP A 137 -11.63 7.41 16.44
CA ASP A 137 -12.67 6.48 16.89
C ASP A 137 -12.72 6.46 18.42
N ALA A 138 -13.89 6.81 18.97
CA ALA A 138 -14.11 6.85 20.41
C ALA A 138 -14.58 5.50 20.99
N LYS A 139 -15.11 4.58 20.17
CA LYS A 139 -15.56 3.25 20.60
C LYS A 139 -14.36 2.34 20.83
N GLU A 140 -13.41 2.39 19.90
CA GLU A 140 -12.11 1.73 19.99
C GLU A 140 -11.03 2.81 19.86
N PRO A 141 -10.52 3.38 20.97
CA PRO A 141 -9.59 4.50 20.97
C PRO A 141 -8.48 4.33 19.94
N SER A 142 -8.65 4.96 18.79
CA SER A 142 -7.76 4.84 17.66
C SER A 142 -7.79 6.09 16.80
N ILE A 143 -6.63 6.36 16.22
CA ILE A 143 -6.35 7.52 15.38
C ILE A 143 -5.97 6.96 14.02
N THR A 144 -6.77 7.26 13.01
CA THR A 144 -6.46 6.89 11.63
C THR A 144 -6.03 8.14 10.88
N ILE A 145 -4.82 8.12 10.35
CA ILE A 145 -4.25 9.19 9.54
C ILE A 145 -4.09 8.63 8.12
N SER A 146 -4.64 9.31 7.13
CA SER A 146 -4.51 8.92 5.73
C SER A 146 -4.20 10.16 4.90
N LYS A 147 -3.12 10.09 4.13
CA LYS A 147 -2.81 11.13 3.14
C LYS A 147 -2.91 10.51 1.76
N ALA A 148 -3.76 11.07 0.89
CA ALA A 148 -3.66 10.81 -0.53
C ALA A 148 -2.31 11.43 -0.98
N SER A 149 -1.28 10.62 -1.19
CA SER A 149 0.05 11.13 -1.51
C SER A 149 0.65 10.38 -2.68
N ALA A 150 1.16 11.19 -3.62
CA ALA A 150 2.10 10.79 -4.65
C ALA A 150 3.36 10.18 -3.99
N SER A 151 3.60 8.90 -4.30
CA SER A 151 4.86 8.15 -4.25
C SER A 151 5.80 8.25 -3.01
N ASN A 152 5.63 7.23 -2.13
CA ASN A 152 6.63 6.32 -1.51
C ASN A 152 7.62 6.81 -0.41
N PRO A 153 8.21 5.93 0.47
CA PRO A 153 7.92 4.53 0.81
C PRO A 153 7.80 4.24 2.34
N LYS A 154 7.00 3.24 2.73
CA LYS A 154 7.03 2.65 4.08
C LYS A 154 7.84 1.36 4.05
N THR A 155 8.98 1.41 4.73
CA THR A 155 9.81 0.29 5.18
C THR A 155 8.98 -0.65 6.05
N THR A 156 8.55 -1.79 5.50
CA THR A 156 8.02 -2.90 6.29
C THR A 156 9.18 -3.68 6.91
N SER A 157 9.21 -3.73 8.23
CA SER A 157 9.97 -4.73 8.99
C SER A 157 9.59 -6.14 8.54
N GLU A 158 10.60 -6.99 8.33
CA GLU A 158 10.51 -8.31 7.69
C GLU A 158 9.50 -9.29 8.33
N PRO A 159 8.81 -10.11 7.51
CA PRO A 159 8.00 -11.24 7.97
C PRO A 159 8.91 -12.47 8.22
N SER A 160 9.69 -12.50 9.30
CA SER A 160 10.79 -13.48 9.42
C SER A 160 10.41 -14.93 9.81
N ALA A 161 9.13 -15.27 10.03
CA ALA A 161 8.74 -16.63 10.43
C ALA A 161 8.02 -17.47 9.36
N LYS A 162 7.47 -16.84 8.29
CA LYS A 162 6.67 -17.56 7.27
C LYS A 162 7.47 -17.88 5.99
N TYR A 163 8.54 -17.13 5.70
CA TYR A 163 9.25 -17.22 4.42
C TYR A 163 10.72 -17.56 4.61
N LYS A 164 11.24 -18.48 3.78
CA LYS A 164 12.68 -18.64 3.59
C LYS A 164 13.17 -17.46 2.76
N THR A 165 14.00 -16.60 3.35
CA THR A 165 14.61 -15.48 2.62
C THR A 165 15.82 -15.95 1.84
N VAL A 166 15.95 -15.53 0.57
CA VAL A 166 17.10 -15.78 -0.29
C VAL A 166 17.45 -14.50 -1.04
N GLU A 167 18.73 -14.13 -1.03
CA GLU A 167 19.25 -13.06 -1.88
C GLU A 167 19.69 -13.66 -3.22
N VAL A 168 19.33 -13.00 -4.32
CA VAL A 168 19.70 -13.43 -5.68
C VAL A 168 20.30 -12.24 -6.43
N ALA A 169 21.40 -12.44 -7.14
CA ALA A 169 22.16 -11.37 -7.79
C ALA A 169 21.95 -11.29 -9.31
N ASN A 170 21.38 -12.33 -9.93
CA ASN A 170 21.21 -12.43 -11.38
C ASN A 170 19.94 -13.22 -11.76
N ALA A 171 19.60 -13.21 -13.06
CA ALA A 171 18.40 -13.85 -13.60
C ALA A 171 18.33 -15.37 -13.35
N LYS A 172 19.47 -16.06 -13.49
CA LYS A 172 19.53 -17.51 -13.25
C LYS A 172 19.23 -17.84 -11.78
N GLU A 173 19.87 -17.14 -10.85
CA GLU A 173 19.60 -17.32 -9.42
C GLU A 173 18.16 -16.96 -9.05
N PHE A 174 17.60 -15.91 -9.65
CA PHE A 174 16.19 -15.55 -9.50
C PHE A 174 15.28 -16.71 -9.89
N LEU A 175 15.43 -17.21 -11.13
CA LEU A 175 14.61 -18.32 -11.65
C LEU A 175 14.82 -19.62 -10.86
N GLU A 176 16.04 -19.95 -10.45
CA GLU A 176 16.35 -21.18 -9.69
C GLU A 176 15.83 -21.15 -8.24
N ASN A 177 15.55 -19.97 -7.68
CA ASN A 177 15.07 -19.83 -6.31
C ASN A 177 13.58 -19.57 -6.15
N ILE A 178 12.83 -19.43 -7.26
CA ILE A 178 11.37 -19.36 -7.23
C ILE A 178 10.77 -20.65 -6.71
N LYS A 179 10.13 -20.58 -5.54
CA LYS A 179 9.38 -21.70 -4.94
C LYS A 179 8.46 -21.18 -3.84
N SER A 180 7.56 -22.04 -3.39
CA SER A 180 6.64 -21.71 -2.31
C SER A 180 7.35 -21.31 -1.01
N ASN A 181 6.69 -20.46 -0.21
CA ASN A 181 7.17 -19.97 1.09
C ASN A 181 8.54 -19.31 1.03
N THR A 182 8.79 -18.53 -0.02
CA THR A 182 10.09 -17.88 -0.25
C THR A 182 9.94 -16.38 -0.36
N ARG A 183 10.90 -15.67 0.22
CA ARG A 183 11.10 -14.23 0.02
C ARG A 183 12.39 -14.06 -0.77
N ILE A 184 12.26 -13.67 -2.03
CA ILE A 184 13.37 -13.41 -2.92
C ILE A 184 13.73 -11.94 -2.84
N VAL A 185 14.96 -11.67 -2.41
CA VAL A 185 15.53 -10.33 -2.28
C VAL A 185 16.50 -10.09 -3.44
N LEU A 186 16.13 -9.18 -4.33
CA LEU A 186 16.91 -8.85 -5.53
C LEU A 186 18.05 -7.91 -5.17
N THR A 187 19.30 -8.36 -5.35
CA THR A 187 20.51 -7.56 -5.06
C THR A 187 21.16 -6.98 -6.32
N GLY A 188 20.85 -7.56 -7.48
CA GLY A 188 21.27 -7.08 -8.80
C GLY A 188 20.43 -5.92 -9.30
N LYS A 189 20.98 -5.16 -10.24
CA LYS A 189 20.26 -4.08 -10.93
C LYS A 189 19.36 -4.58 -12.06
N THR A 190 19.78 -5.63 -12.76
CA THR A 190 19.12 -6.13 -13.97
C THR A 190 19.09 -7.64 -13.97
N TYR A 191 17.92 -8.20 -14.26
CA TYR A 191 17.64 -9.63 -14.38
C TYR A 191 17.11 -9.86 -15.79
N ASN A 192 18.02 -10.03 -16.76
CA ASN A 192 17.67 -10.37 -18.14
C ASN A 192 17.35 -11.88 -18.21
N LEU A 193 16.06 -12.22 -18.31
CA LEU A 193 15.63 -13.61 -18.31
C LEU A 193 16.04 -14.34 -19.61
N THR A 194 16.25 -13.61 -20.70
CA THR A 194 16.66 -14.16 -22.01
C THR A 194 18.06 -14.78 -21.97
N GLU A 195 18.94 -14.29 -21.10
CA GLU A 195 20.30 -14.83 -20.96
C GLU A 195 20.34 -16.19 -20.25
N VAL A 196 19.22 -16.67 -19.70
CA VAL A 196 19.18 -17.90 -18.91
C VAL A 196 18.95 -19.13 -19.79
N LEU A 197 20.04 -19.69 -20.32
CA LEU A 197 20.00 -20.84 -21.24
C LEU A 197 19.35 -22.11 -20.67
N ASN A 198 19.39 -22.29 -19.34
CA ASN A 198 18.82 -23.44 -18.66
C ASN A 198 18.38 -23.09 -17.23
N VAL A 199 17.23 -23.62 -16.83
CA VAL A 199 16.69 -23.48 -15.47
C VAL A 199 16.37 -24.87 -14.93
N THR A 200 16.97 -25.23 -13.80
CA THR A 200 16.66 -26.49 -13.10
C THR A 200 15.76 -26.19 -11.91
N ASN A 201 14.51 -25.81 -12.16
CA ASN A 201 13.53 -25.51 -11.11
C ASN A 201 12.16 -26.11 -11.45
N PRO A 202 11.61 -27.03 -10.62
CA PRO A 202 10.31 -27.64 -10.88
C PRO A 202 9.12 -26.66 -10.86
N SER A 203 9.30 -25.47 -10.28
CA SER A 203 8.29 -24.40 -10.31
C SER A 203 8.39 -23.51 -11.55
N ILE A 204 9.33 -23.76 -12.47
CA ILE A 204 9.48 -23.02 -13.73
C ILE A 204 9.20 -23.95 -14.89
N LYS A 205 8.16 -23.63 -15.65
CA LYS A 205 7.83 -24.28 -16.93
C LYS A 205 8.36 -23.39 -18.03
N MET A 206 9.33 -23.90 -18.80
CA MET A 206 9.82 -23.23 -20.00
C MET A 206 8.89 -23.53 -21.17
N THR A 207 8.25 -22.52 -21.73
CA THR A 207 7.52 -22.58 -23.00
C THR A 207 8.33 -21.88 -24.08
N HIS A 208 8.06 -22.23 -25.34
CA HIS A 208 8.67 -21.54 -26.48
C HIS A 208 7.56 -20.79 -27.21
N GLU A 209 7.67 -19.47 -27.16
CA GLU A 209 6.86 -18.57 -27.96
C GLU A 209 7.50 -18.39 -29.34
N TYR A 210 6.90 -17.55 -30.18
CA TYR A 210 7.35 -17.34 -31.56
C TYR A 210 8.81 -16.91 -31.68
N ASP A 211 9.28 -16.06 -30.75
CA ASP A 211 10.61 -15.43 -30.82
C ASP A 211 11.51 -15.72 -29.60
N GLY A 212 11.13 -16.67 -28.74
CA GLY A 212 12.01 -17.15 -27.68
C GLY A 212 11.31 -17.86 -26.54
N VAL A 213 12.05 -18.02 -25.44
CA VAL A 213 11.60 -18.77 -24.27
C VAL A 213 10.80 -17.87 -23.34
N GLU A 214 9.69 -18.39 -22.82
CA GLU A 214 8.95 -17.83 -21.69
C GLU A 214 9.14 -18.73 -20.45
N TYR A 215 9.36 -18.11 -19.28
CA TYR A 215 9.55 -18.80 -18.00
C TYR A 215 8.30 -18.67 -17.13
N VAL A 216 7.36 -19.61 -17.27
CA VAL A 216 6.10 -19.62 -16.51
C VAL A 216 6.34 -20.13 -15.09
N ILE A 217 6.00 -19.30 -14.10
CA ILE A 217 6.03 -19.65 -12.68
C ILE A 217 4.78 -20.44 -12.36
N THR A 218 4.92 -21.72 -12.04
CA THR A 218 3.79 -22.64 -11.86
C THR A 218 3.72 -23.19 -10.44
N ASN A 219 2.51 -23.32 -9.90
CA ASN A 219 2.23 -24.00 -8.63
C ASN A 219 2.98 -23.42 -7.41
N VAL A 220 3.19 -22.09 -7.38
CA VAL A 220 3.90 -21.41 -6.30
C VAL A 220 2.92 -20.69 -5.37
N ASN A 221 3.11 -20.91 -4.07
CA ASN A 221 2.29 -20.29 -3.02
C ASN A 221 3.16 -19.54 -2.01
N ASN A 222 2.71 -18.37 -1.54
CA ASN A 222 3.45 -17.56 -0.56
C ASN A 222 4.84 -17.17 -1.11
N LEU A 223 4.87 -16.38 -2.18
CA LEU A 223 6.10 -15.85 -2.75
C LEU A 223 6.14 -14.33 -2.59
N ILE A 224 7.27 -13.81 -2.10
CA ILE A 224 7.58 -12.37 -2.11
C ILE A 224 8.76 -12.14 -3.04
N ILE A 225 8.65 -11.18 -3.95
CA ILE A 225 9.74 -10.69 -4.79
C ILE A 225 9.89 -9.19 -4.53
N GLU A 226 11.04 -8.79 -4.00
CA GLU A 226 11.33 -7.37 -3.74
C GLU A 226 12.83 -7.08 -3.86
N PRO A 227 13.23 -5.86 -4.23
CA PRO A 227 14.63 -5.48 -4.19
C PRO A 227 15.13 -5.31 -2.76
N LYS A 228 16.42 -5.53 -2.58
CA LYS A 228 17.13 -5.12 -1.37
C LYS A 228 16.99 -3.60 -1.19
N ASN A 229 16.94 -3.15 0.06
CA ASN A 229 16.85 -1.71 0.35
C ASN A 229 17.96 -0.92 -0.38
N GLY A 230 17.55 0.11 -1.11
CA GLY A 230 18.46 0.94 -1.92
C GLY A 230 18.82 0.37 -3.30
N VAL A 231 18.33 -0.82 -3.65
CA VAL A 231 18.46 -1.39 -4.99
C VAL A 231 17.23 -1.06 -5.82
N SER A 232 17.44 -0.61 -7.05
CA SER A 232 16.41 -0.56 -8.08
C SER A 232 16.65 -1.73 -9.02
N ALA A 233 15.80 -2.76 -8.93
CA ALA A 233 15.92 -3.96 -9.74
C ALA A 233 14.96 -3.90 -10.94
N THR A 234 15.50 -4.19 -12.12
CA THR A 234 14.75 -4.36 -13.36
C THR A 234 14.73 -5.83 -13.76
N ILE A 235 13.54 -6.40 -13.96
CA ILE A 235 13.35 -7.73 -14.56
C ILE A 235 12.89 -7.52 -16.00
N LEU A 236 13.60 -8.10 -16.96
CA LEU A 236 13.24 -7.95 -18.36
C LEU A 236 13.44 -9.23 -19.16
N ILE A 237 12.71 -9.30 -20.27
CA ILE A 237 12.79 -10.37 -21.26
C ILE A 237 12.85 -9.74 -22.66
N GLU A 238 13.67 -10.28 -23.55
CA GLU A 238 13.84 -9.78 -24.93
C GLU A 238 12.81 -10.35 -25.92
N PRO A 239 12.50 -11.66 -25.93
CA PRO A 239 11.41 -12.21 -26.72
C PRO A 239 10.13 -11.43 -26.51
N ARG A 240 9.61 -10.88 -27.59
CA ARG A 240 8.47 -9.95 -27.58
C ARG A 240 7.15 -10.68 -27.40
N TYR A 241 7.10 -11.99 -27.64
CA TYR A 241 5.88 -12.78 -27.42
C TYR A 241 5.79 -13.34 -26.00
N SER A 242 6.89 -13.32 -25.25
CA SER A 242 6.94 -13.86 -23.90
C SER A 242 6.46 -12.84 -22.86
N ASN A 243 5.67 -13.29 -21.90
CA ASN A 243 5.35 -12.49 -20.73
C ASN A 243 6.59 -12.32 -19.84
N VAL A 244 6.73 -11.16 -19.20
CA VAL A 244 7.90 -10.89 -18.33
C VAL A 244 7.84 -11.72 -17.05
N LEU A 245 6.69 -11.75 -16.38
CA LEU A 245 6.42 -12.56 -15.20
C LEU A 245 5.03 -13.25 -15.31
N PRO A 246 4.96 -14.38 -16.02
CA PRO A 246 3.77 -15.22 -16.05
C PRO A 246 3.68 -16.11 -14.81
N PHE A 247 2.52 -16.10 -14.15
CA PHE A 247 2.15 -16.96 -13.04
C PHE A 247 0.94 -17.81 -13.41
N GLU A 248 1.07 -19.12 -13.21
CA GLU A 248 0.01 -20.11 -13.47
C GLU A 248 -0.25 -20.92 -12.19
N ASN A 249 -1.51 -21.04 -11.79
CA ASN A 249 -1.92 -21.79 -10.59
C ASN A 249 -1.15 -21.38 -9.31
N CYS A 250 -1.02 -20.08 -9.09
CA CYS A 250 -0.27 -19.51 -7.97
C CYS A 250 -1.19 -18.87 -6.92
N LYS A 251 -0.70 -18.72 -5.69
CA LYS A 251 -1.47 -18.06 -4.61
C LYS A 251 -0.62 -17.26 -3.65
N ASN A 252 -1.16 -16.13 -3.15
CA ASN A 252 -0.49 -15.29 -2.16
C ASN A 252 0.90 -14.84 -2.65
N ILE A 253 0.89 -14.12 -3.77
CA ILE A 253 2.09 -13.60 -4.43
C ILE A 253 2.19 -12.11 -4.15
N THR A 254 3.39 -11.65 -3.82
CA THR A 254 3.67 -10.24 -3.56
C THR A 254 4.87 -9.79 -4.36
N ILE A 255 4.68 -8.82 -5.24
CA ILE A 255 5.71 -8.23 -6.10
C ILE A 255 5.84 -6.77 -5.69
N LYS A 256 7.04 -6.34 -5.25
CA LYS A 256 7.24 -4.99 -4.72
C LYS A 256 8.44 -4.29 -5.32
N GLY A 257 8.28 -3.01 -5.64
CA GLY A 257 9.40 -2.09 -5.87
C GLY A 257 10.29 -2.43 -7.07
N ILE A 258 9.83 -3.31 -7.97
CA ILE A 258 10.59 -3.66 -9.18
C ILE A 258 10.16 -2.80 -10.35
N THR A 259 11.07 -2.68 -11.31
CA THR A 259 10.74 -2.29 -12.67
C THR A 259 10.67 -3.56 -13.51
N ALA A 260 9.61 -3.76 -14.28
CA ALA A 260 9.43 -4.96 -15.10
C ALA A 260 8.91 -4.59 -16.48
N GLY A 261 9.45 -5.21 -17.52
CA GLY A 261 9.10 -4.88 -18.89
C GLY A 261 9.91 -5.69 -19.89
N HIS A 262 9.76 -5.37 -21.16
CA HIS A 262 10.64 -5.89 -22.19
C HIS A 262 11.92 -5.04 -22.29
N THR A 263 12.75 -5.29 -23.32
CA THR A 263 13.94 -4.48 -23.63
C THR A 263 13.64 -2.97 -23.64
N THR A 264 14.66 -2.15 -23.43
CA THR A 264 14.53 -0.68 -23.40
C THR A 264 14.15 -0.06 -24.75
N GLU A 265 14.25 -0.80 -25.85
CA GLU A 265 13.91 -0.30 -27.18
C GLU A 265 12.40 -0.38 -27.43
N LYS A 266 11.83 0.73 -27.94
CA LYS A 266 10.42 0.76 -28.35
C LYS A 266 10.19 -0.21 -29.51
N GLY A 267 9.09 -0.95 -29.48
CA GLY A 267 8.73 -1.92 -30.49
C GLY A 267 7.32 -2.48 -30.27
N TYR A 268 6.85 -3.28 -31.22
CA TYR A 268 5.60 -4.02 -31.07
C TYR A 268 5.86 -5.36 -30.39
N CYS A 269 5.21 -5.65 -29.26
CA CYS A 269 5.34 -6.91 -28.53
C CYS A 269 3.95 -7.49 -28.19
N VAL A 270 3.91 -8.81 -28.02
CA VAL A 270 2.70 -9.65 -27.91
C VAL A 270 2.57 -10.31 -26.53
N GLY A 271 3.64 -10.40 -25.74
CA GLY A 271 3.60 -10.80 -24.33
C GLY A 271 3.21 -9.64 -23.41
N GLY A 272 2.52 -9.91 -22.30
CA GLY A 272 2.26 -8.93 -21.24
C GLY A 272 3.41 -8.77 -20.24
N VAL A 273 3.27 -7.87 -19.27
CA VAL A 273 4.29 -7.73 -18.21
C VAL A 273 4.02 -8.68 -17.05
N ILE A 274 2.93 -8.49 -16.32
CA ILE A 274 2.48 -9.42 -15.27
C ILE A 274 1.29 -10.20 -15.81
N ASN A 275 1.45 -11.51 -16.01
CA ASN A 275 0.37 -12.37 -16.50
C ASN A 275 -0.05 -13.36 -15.40
N LEU A 276 -1.33 -13.38 -15.04
CA LEU A 276 -1.88 -14.14 -13.91
C LEU A 276 -2.98 -15.07 -14.42
N VAL A 277 -2.68 -16.36 -14.52
CA VAL A 277 -3.63 -17.40 -14.96
C VAL A 277 -3.94 -18.32 -13.79
N ASP A 278 -5.24 -18.54 -13.52
CA ASP A 278 -5.72 -19.41 -12.43
C ASP A 278 -5.06 -19.06 -11.07
N THR A 279 -4.83 -17.76 -10.84
CA THR A 279 -3.99 -17.27 -9.74
C THR A 279 -4.79 -16.39 -8.78
N SER A 280 -4.52 -16.48 -7.48
CA SER A 280 -5.29 -15.74 -6.45
C SER A 280 -4.43 -15.05 -5.39
N ASP A 281 -5.00 -14.02 -4.77
CA ASP A 281 -4.37 -13.26 -3.68
C ASP A 281 -3.01 -12.66 -4.10
N VAL A 282 -3.03 -11.74 -5.07
CA VAL A 282 -1.80 -11.13 -5.61
C VAL A 282 -1.73 -9.66 -5.23
N THR A 283 -0.56 -9.21 -4.76
CA THR A 283 -0.27 -7.80 -4.49
C THR A 283 0.90 -7.32 -5.35
N ILE A 284 0.70 -6.25 -6.10
CA ILE A 284 1.71 -5.58 -6.94
C ILE A 284 1.88 -4.16 -6.41
N GLU A 285 2.98 -3.89 -5.70
CA GLU A 285 3.13 -2.67 -4.90
C GLU A 285 4.34 -1.84 -5.32
N ASN A 286 4.12 -0.54 -5.59
CA ASN A 286 5.20 0.40 -5.92
C ASN A 286 6.06 -0.05 -7.12
N CYS A 287 5.45 -0.75 -8.08
CA CYS A 287 6.14 -1.26 -9.25
C CYS A 287 6.07 -0.27 -10.43
N LYS A 288 6.98 -0.44 -11.38
CA LYS A 288 6.94 0.20 -12.69
C LYS A 288 6.84 -0.89 -13.75
N LEU A 289 5.66 -1.05 -14.31
CA LEU A 289 5.37 -2.03 -15.35
C LEU A 289 5.35 -1.29 -16.68
N TYR A 290 6.32 -1.60 -17.52
CA TYR A 290 6.54 -0.82 -18.72
C TYR A 290 6.81 -1.69 -19.94
N GLY A 291 6.68 -1.05 -21.09
CA GLY A 291 7.42 -1.47 -22.27
C GLY A 291 6.70 -2.53 -23.07
N CYS A 292 6.29 -2.10 -24.26
CA CYS A 292 6.12 -2.79 -25.54
C CYS A 292 5.26 -4.06 -25.59
N GLY A 293 5.05 -4.75 -24.47
CA GLY A 293 4.11 -5.84 -24.33
C GLY A 293 2.67 -5.38 -24.50
N THR A 294 1.75 -6.32 -24.59
CA THR A 294 0.34 -6.05 -24.86
C THR A 294 -0.27 -5.24 -23.72
N TYR A 295 -0.26 -5.78 -22.50
CA TYR A 295 -0.80 -5.14 -21.31
C TYR A 295 0.16 -5.21 -20.13
N GLY A 296 0.06 -4.23 -19.22
CA GLY A 296 0.86 -4.21 -17.99
C GLY A 296 0.46 -5.30 -17.00
N ILE A 297 -0.85 -5.53 -16.84
CA ILE A 297 -1.38 -6.62 -16.01
C ILE A 297 -2.45 -7.37 -16.80
N ILE A 298 -2.26 -8.67 -16.94
CA ILE A 298 -3.19 -9.60 -17.57
C ILE A 298 -3.67 -10.58 -16.49
N CYS A 299 -4.98 -10.81 -16.44
CA CYS A 299 -5.61 -11.78 -15.55
C CYS A 299 -6.58 -12.66 -16.33
N ASP A 300 -6.44 -13.98 -16.24
CA ASP A 300 -7.48 -14.94 -16.63
C ASP A 300 -7.78 -15.88 -15.47
N LYS A 301 -9.07 -15.99 -15.11
CA LYS A 301 -9.54 -16.79 -13.96
C LYS A 301 -8.84 -16.44 -12.64
N ALA A 302 -8.47 -15.17 -12.48
CA ALA A 302 -7.77 -14.68 -11.29
C ALA A 302 -8.74 -14.14 -10.23
N SER A 303 -8.30 -14.10 -8.97
CA SER A 303 -9.08 -13.46 -7.92
C SER A 303 -8.27 -12.72 -6.86
N ASN A 304 -8.83 -11.65 -6.31
CA ASN A 304 -8.21 -10.84 -5.25
C ASN A 304 -6.83 -10.30 -5.67
N VAL A 305 -6.77 -9.64 -6.83
CA VAL A 305 -5.53 -9.01 -7.33
C VAL A 305 -5.58 -7.53 -6.99
N THR A 306 -4.52 -7.03 -6.36
CA THR A 306 -4.39 -5.62 -6.01
C THR A 306 -3.09 -5.04 -6.57
N ALA A 307 -3.18 -3.97 -7.34
CA ALA A 307 -2.04 -3.12 -7.65
C ALA A 307 -2.14 -1.80 -6.87
N LEU A 308 -1.10 -1.45 -6.13
CA LEU A 308 -1.04 -0.26 -5.28
C LEU A 308 0.17 0.58 -5.64
N ASN A 309 -0.03 1.88 -5.87
CA ASN A 309 1.05 2.84 -6.20
C ASN A 309 1.91 2.38 -7.38
N THR A 310 1.32 1.63 -8.31
CA THR A 310 2.03 1.03 -9.44
C THR A 310 1.83 1.88 -10.70
N GLU A 311 2.91 2.08 -11.44
CA GLU A 311 2.91 2.78 -12.71
C GLU A 311 2.83 1.75 -13.85
N ILE A 312 1.86 1.90 -14.75
CA ILE A 312 1.72 1.08 -15.97
C ILE A 312 1.81 2.02 -17.16
N TYR A 313 2.79 1.79 -18.05
CA TYR A 313 3.06 2.73 -19.13
C TYR A 313 3.77 2.15 -20.35
N ASP A 314 3.68 2.86 -21.49
CA ASP A 314 4.31 2.48 -22.77
C ASP A 314 3.95 1.02 -23.16
N CYS A 315 2.69 0.60 -22.95
CA CYS A 315 2.19 -0.71 -23.41
C CYS A 315 1.60 -0.62 -24.82
N THR A 316 1.79 -1.68 -25.62
CA THR A 316 1.40 -1.72 -27.03
C THR A 316 -0.10 -1.87 -27.24
N TYR A 317 -0.85 -2.52 -26.35
CA TYR A 317 -2.31 -2.70 -26.50
C TYR A 317 -3.16 -1.92 -25.51
N GLY A 318 -2.81 -1.97 -24.22
CA GLY A 318 -3.60 -1.33 -23.19
C GLY A 318 -2.94 -1.42 -21.83
N LEU A 319 -3.65 -0.97 -20.80
CA LEU A 319 -3.12 -0.92 -19.44
C LEU A 319 -3.38 -2.24 -18.71
N VAL A 320 -4.61 -2.76 -18.82
CA VAL A 320 -5.02 -4.03 -18.20
C VAL A 320 -5.92 -4.85 -19.11
N ASP A 321 -5.81 -6.18 -18.98
CA ASP A 321 -6.72 -7.15 -19.58
C ASP A 321 -7.17 -8.18 -18.53
N PHE A 322 -8.44 -8.09 -18.14
CA PHE A 322 -9.05 -8.94 -17.13
C PHE A 322 -10.16 -9.77 -17.75
N SER A 323 -10.03 -11.09 -17.66
CA SER A 323 -10.98 -12.06 -18.15
C SER A 323 -11.37 -13.05 -17.05
N ASN A 324 -12.66 -13.36 -16.94
CA ASN A 324 -13.17 -14.42 -16.03
C ASN A 324 -12.73 -14.25 -14.57
N SER A 325 -12.49 -13.02 -14.12
CA SER A 325 -11.77 -12.72 -12.88
C SER A 325 -12.61 -11.91 -11.89
N LYS A 326 -12.29 -11.99 -10.59
CA LYS A 326 -13.07 -11.29 -9.54
C LYS A 326 -12.23 -10.55 -8.50
N ASN A 327 -12.75 -9.44 -7.99
CA ASN A 327 -12.10 -8.62 -6.96
C ASN A 327 -10.75 -8.06 -7.42
N MET A 328 -10.74 -7.34 -8.55
CA MET A 328 -9.56 -6.66 -9.09
C MET A 328 -9.50 -5.23 -8.58
N ASN A 329 -8.37 -4.80 -8.02
CA ASN A 329 -8.24 -3.47 -7.41
C ASN A 329 -6.97 -2.77 -7.88
N LEU A 330 -7.09 -1.63 -8.55
CA LEU A 330 -5.98 -0.73 -8.85
C LEU A 330 -6.17 0.53 -8.01
N LYS A 331 -5.21 0.87 -7.16
CA LYS A 331 -5.31 2.01 -6.26
C LYS A 331 -4.07 2.88 -6.32
N SER A 332 -4.26 4.19 -6.41
CA SER A 332 -3.17 5.18 -6.45
C SER A 332 -2.19 4.93 -7.60
N CYS A 333 -2.67 4.38 -8.71
CA CYS A 333 -1.84 4.01 -9.85
C CYS A 333 -1.66 5.19 -10.82
N ILE A 334 -0.58 5.15 -11.59
CA ILE A 334 -0.35 6.03 -12.74
C ILE A 334 -0.42 5.15 -13.99
N LEU A 335 -1.40 5.41 -14.85
CA LEU A 335 -1.74 4.57 -15.98
C LEU A 335 -1.65 5.41 -17.26
N ARG A 336 -0.55 5.32 -18.01
CA ARG A 336 -0.24 6.35 -19.01
C ARG A 336 0.44 5.86 -20.29
N ASP A 337 0.30 6.65 -21.34
CA ASP A 337 1.11 6.55 -22.56
C ASP A 337 1.09 5.16 -23.22
N SER A 338 -0.05 4.45 -23.15
CA SER A 338 -0.29 3.18 -23.85
C SER A 338 -1.25 3.38 -25.03
N GLU A 339 -1.20 2.50 -26.04
CA GLU A 339 -1.97 2.69 -27.28
C GLU A 339 -2.62 1.42 -27.85
N GLN A 340 -3.32 1.55 -28.99
CA GLN A 340 -3.95 0.50 -29.82
C GLN A 340 -5.35 0.03 -29.39
N PHE A 341 -5.51 -0.78 -28.34
CA PHE A 341 -6.80 -1.40 -28.00
C PHE A 341 -7.52 -0.69 -26.83
N SER A 342 -8.45 -1.39 -26.19
CA SER A 342 -9.09 -0.90 -24.97
C SER A 342 -8.03 -0.77 -23.87
N MET A 343 -7.92 0.41 -23.26
CA MET A 343 -6.99 0.60 -22.14
C MET A 343 -7.35 -0.27 -20.94
N PHE A 344 -8.65 -0.48 -20.75
CA PHE A 344 -9.20 -1.39 -19.76
C PHE A 344 -10.05 -2.41 -20.50
N SER A 345 -9.50 -3.60 -20.76
CA SER A 345 -10.24 -4.76 -21.25
C SER A 345 -10.75 -5.53 -20.03
N ILE A 346 -12.06 -5.57 -19.82
CA ILE A 346 -12.70 -6.22 -18.69
C ILE A 346 -13.84 -7.08 -19.24
N TYR A 347 -13.67 -8.40 -19.17
CA TYR A 347 -14.60 -9.37 -19.73
C TYR A 347 -14.99 -10.43 -18.69
N ASN A 348 -16.30 -10.62 -18.50
CA ASN A 348 -16.83 -11.61 -17.55
C ASN A 348 -16.20 -11.49 -16.15
N CYS A 349 -16.12 -10.26 -15.64
CA CYS A 349 -15.53 -9.95 -14.34
C CYS A 349 -16.54 -9.48 -13.30
N GLU A 350 -16.20 -9.66 -12.02
CA GLU A 350 -16.99 -9.18 -10.89
C GLU A 350 -16.11 -8.33 -9.96
N ASN A 351 -16.61 -7.18 -9.51
CA ASN A 351 -15.94 -6.31 -8.53
C ASN A 351 -14.56 -5.84 -9.02
N VAL A 352 -14.54 -4.98 -10.05
CA VAL A 352 -13.32 -4.34 -10.54
C VAL A 352 -13.33 -2.89 -10.11
N LYS A 353 -12.32 -2.47 -9.34
CA LYS A 353 -12.22 -1.10 -8.83
C LYS A 353 -10.90 -0.46 -9.20
N ILE A 354 -10.96 0.67 -9.89
CA ILE A 354 -9.84 1.57 -10.11
C ILE A 354 -10.10 2.79 -9.24
N SER A 355 -9.17 3.14 -8.35
CA SER A 355 -9.38 4.23 -7.39
C SER A 355 -8.16 5.13 -7.22
N ASP A 356 -8.41 6.42 -6.96
CA ASP A 356 -7.38 7.42 -6.65
C ASP A 356 -6.25 7.48 -7.70
N SER A 357 -6.56 7.16 -8.96
CA SER A 357 -5.56 6.90 -10.00
C SER A 357 -5.54 7.98 -11.09
N LYS A 358 -4.37 8.21 -11.68
CA LYS A 358 -4.20 9.10 -12.85
C LYS A 358 -4.15 8.27 -14.12
N ILE A 359 -4.98 8.60 -15.10
CA ILE A 359 -5.09 7.91 -16.38
C ILE A 359 -4.84 8.93 -17.48
N SER A 360 -3.67 8.92 -18.13
CA SER A 360 -3.32 10.02 -19.03
C SER A 360 -2.46 9.67 -20.23
N GLY A 361 -2.64 10.36 -21.35
CA GLY A 361 -1.79 10.18 -22.53
C GLY A 361 -2.05 8.87 -23.29
N ASN A 362 -3.12 8.14 -22.95
CA ASN A 362 -3.42 6.85 -23.56
C ASN A 362 -4.26 7.01 -24.82
N LYS A 363 -4.16 6.06 -25.75
CA LYS A 363 -4.88 6.10 -27.03
C LYS A 363 -5.57 4.77 -27.35
N SER A 364 -6.87 4.79 -27.55
CA SER A 364 -7.61 3.63 -28.09
C SER A 364 -8.01 3.88 -29.53
N ASP A 365 -7.80 2.88 -30.38
CA ASP A 365 -8.19 2.94 -31.80
C ASP A 365 -9.71 3.04 -31.96
N GLU A 366 -10.14 3.53 -33.12
CA GLU A 366 -11.54 3.85 -33.40
C GLU A 366 -12.52 2.68 -33.26
N MET A 367 -12.03 1.44 -33.37
CA MET A 367 -12.83 0.23 -33.28
C MET A 367 -13.11 -0.20 -31.83
N PHE A 368 -12.37 0.33 -30.86
CA PHE A 368 -12.41 -0.10 -29.47
C PHE A 368 -12.94 1.00 -28.56
N SER A 369 -13.59 0.59 -27.46
CA SER A 369 -13.92 1.52 -26.37
C SER A 369 -12.72 1.67 -25.47
N PHE A 370 -12.45 2.89 -24.97
CA PHE A 370 -11.33 3.13 -24.06
C PHE A 370 -11.41 2.25 -22.81
N ILE A 371 -12.63 2.08 -22.27
CA ILE A 371 -12.98 1.08 -21.27
C ILE A 371 -13.98 0.09 -21.87
N SER A 372 -13.64 -1.19 -21.90
CA SER A 372 -14.54 -2.27 -22.30
C SER A 372 -14.89 -3.11 -21.08
N SER A 373 -16.19 -3.25 -20.77
CA SER A 373 -16.68 -3.94 -19.56
C SER A 373 -17.80 -4.93 -19.90
N THR A 374 -17.56 -5.79 -20.87
CA THR A 374 -18.53 -6.75 -21.40
C THR A 374 -18.77 -7.87 -20.39
N GLU A 375 -20.03 -8.29 -20.22
CA GLU A 375 -20.44 -9.39 -19.30
C GLU A 375 -19.95 -9.20 -17.86
N SER A 376 -19.59 -7.99 -17.48
CA SER A 376 -18.97 -7.70 -16.19
C SER A 376 -19.93 -6.92 -15.28
N SER A 377 -19.72 -7.06 -13.97
CA SER A 377 -20.53 -6.41 -12.94
C SER A 377 -19.67 -5.71 -11.90
N ASN A 378 -20.20 -4.61 -11.36
CA ASN A 378 -19.52 -3.79 -10.34
C ASN A 378 -18.13 -3.31 -10.78
N VAL A 379 -18.06 -2.69 -11.97
CA VAL A 379 -16.85 -2.03 -12.47
C VAL A 379 -16.92 -0.54 -12.12
N ILE A 380 -16.06 -0.11 -11.20
CA ILE A 380 -16.08 1.22 -10.61
C ILE A 380 -14.73 1.93 -10.84
N PHE A 381 -14.79 3.15 -11.33
CA PHE A 381 -13.72 4.13 -11.25
C PHE A 381 -14.07 5.15 -10.18
N GLU A 382 -13.21 5.34 -9.18
CA GLU A 382 -13.44 6.25 -8.04
C GLU A 382 -12.28 7.24 -7.90
N ASN A 383 -12.57 8.53 -7.75
CA ASN A 383 -11.56 9.59 -7.57
C ASN A 383 -10.43 9.55 -8.62
N CYS A 384 -10.74 9.15 -9.86
CA CYS A 384 -9.75 9.05 -10.93
C CYS A 384 -9.69 10.33 -11.75
N ASN A 385 -8.50 10.65 -12.26
CA ASN A 385 -8.29 11.79 -13.15
C ASN A 385 -7.87 11.27 -14.53
N PHE A 386 -8.74 11.43 -15.52
CA PHE A 386 -8.46 11.19 -16.91
C PHE A 386 -8.02 12.50 -17.57
N SER A 387 -6.90 12.49 -18.29
CA SER A 387 -6.41 13.68 -18.98
C SER A 387 -5.60 13.34 -20.22
N ASN A 388 -5.78 14.10 -21.30
CA ASN A 388 -5.02 13.91 -22.55
C ASN A 388 -5.11 12.48 -23.12
N ASN A 389 -6.24 11.79 -22.92
CA ASN A 389 -6.48 10.49 -23.56
C ASN A 389 -7.20 10.70 -24.91
N SER A 390 -6.91 9.83 -25.88
CA SER A 390 -7.52 9.85 -27.21
C SER A 390 -8.36 8.60 -27.41
N TYR A 391 -9.65 8.76 -27.70
CA TYR A 391 -10.57 7.65 -27.96
C TYR A 391 -11.77 8.14 -28.78
N LYS A 392 -12.36 7.23 -29.56
CA LYS A 392 -13.64 7.48 -30.24
C LYS A 392 -14.83 7.19 -29.33
N ASN A 393 -14.77 6.08 -28.62
CA ASN A 393 -15.79 5.65 -27.66
C ASN A 393 -15.14 5.55 -26.28
N PHE A 394 -15.67 6.27 -25.29
CA PHE A 394 -15.07 6.26 -23.95
C PHE A 394 -15.31 4.94 -23.21
N LYS A 395 -16.53 4.38 -23.28
CA LYS A 395 -16.84 3.12 -22.60
C LYS A 395 -17.91 2.30 -23.29
N ASN A 396 -17.88 0.99 -23.05
CA ASN A 396 -19.00 0.08 -23.23
C ASN A 396 -19.26 -0.71 -21.93
N GLY A 397 -20.40 -1.39 -21.85
CA GLY A 397 -20.79 -2.13 -20.65
C GLY A 397 -21.17 -1.23 -19.47
N ASN A 398 -21.43 -1.86 -18.32
CA ASN A 398 -21.82 -1.16 -17.11
C ASN A 398 -20.58 -0.75 -16.29
N VAL A 399 -20.26 0.54 -16.34
CA VAL A 399 -19.12 1.14 -15.65
C VAL A 399 -19.60 2.38 -14.91
N GLU A 400 -19.33 2.42 -13.61
CA GLU A 400 -19.66 3.51 -12.71
C GLU A 400 -18.45 4.43 -12.51
N PHE A 401 -18.69 5.74 -12.44
CA PHE A 401 -17.68 6.75 -12.15
C PHE A 401 -18.13 7.55 -10.93
N VAL A 402 -17.31 7.53 -9.89
CA VAL A 402 -17.55 8.25 -8.64
C VAL A 402 -16.45 9.30 -8.49
N ASN A 403 -16.80 10.58 -8.45
CA ASN A 403 -15.86 11.69 -8.30
C ASN A 403 -14.68 11.67 -9.29
N CYS A 404 -14.90 11.18 -10.51
CA CYS A 404 -13.86 11.18 -11.54
C CYS A 404 -13.90 12.47 -12.35
N ASN A 405 -12.74 12.97 -12.75
CA ASN A 405 -12.61 13.99 -13.78
C ASN A 405 -12.27 13.28 -15.10
N VAL A 406 -13.14 13.35 -16.09
CA VAL A 406 -13.01 12.62 -17.36
C VAL A 406 -12.62 13.54 -18.51
#